data_AF-A0A7W3VH62-F1
#
_entry.id   AF-A0A7W3VH62-F1
#
_cell.length_a   1.000
_cell.length_b   1.000
_cell.length_c   1.000
_cell.angle_alpha   90.00
_cell.angle_beta   90.00
_cell.angle_gamma   90.00
#
_symmetry.space_group_name_H-M   'P 1'
#
loop_
_entity.id
_entity.type
_entity.pdbx_description
1 polymer ?
#
loop_
_entity_poly.entity_id
_entity_poly.type
_entity_poly.pdbx_seq_one_letter_code
_entity_poly.pdbx_strand_id
1 'polypeptide(L)'
;MKFLFFYIFAINYITFSMFKIDKERAIKHKNRISEKNLLTLCFLGGSIGGWLAMRHLKHKNAKQSFKLKFYAVFIIQVVLFFALFKR
;
A
#
# COMPACT_ATOMS: atom_id res chain seq x y z
N MET A 1 -17.32 -9.40 -13.63
CA MET A 1 -16.20 -8.54 -14.09
C MET A 1 -16.27 -7.10 -13.54
N LYS A 2 -17.39 -6.36 -13.64
CA LYS A 2 -17.50 -4.98 -13.10
C LYS A 2 -17.27 -4.84 -11.58
N PHE A 3 -17.78 -5.78 -10.78
CA PHE A 3 -17.63 -5.75 -9.31
C PHE A 3 -16.17 -5.87 -8.85
N LEU A 4 -15.37 -6.72 -9.50
CA LEU A 4 -13.94 -6.87 -9.21
C LEU A 4 -13.17 -5.57 -9.48
N PHE A 5 -13.49 -4.91 -10.60
CA PHE A 5 -12.86 -3.64 -10.94
C PHE A 5 -13.19 -2.55 -9.91
N PHE A 6 -14.45 -2.47 -9.48
CA PHE A 6 -14.87 -1.51 -8.45
C PHE A 6 -14.20 -1.78 -7.10
N TYR A 7 -14.09 -3.04 -6.70
CA TYR A 7 -13.39 -3.45 -5.47
C TYR A 7 -11.91 -3.05 -5.50
N ILE A 8 -11.21 -3.35 -6.61
CA ILE A 8 -9.80 -2.99 -6.79
C ILE A 8 -9.63 -1.45 -6.77
N PHE A 9 -10.54 -0.71 -7.40
CA PHE A 9 -10.45 0.74 -7.41
C PHE A 9 -10.66 1.34 -6.01
N ALA A 10 -11.67 0.84 -5.28
CA ALA A 10 -11.98 1.27 -3.92
C ALA A 10 -10.82 0.99 -2.95
N ILE A 11 -10.23 -0.21 -2.99
CA ILE A 11 -9.12 -0.56 -2.08
C ILE A 11 -7.85 0.24 -2.36
N ASN A 12 -7.57 0.56 -3.63
CA ASN A 12 -6.46 1.42 -4.00
C ASN A 12 -6.69 2.87 -3.53
N TYR A 13 -7.92 3.38 -3.65
CA TYR A 13 -8.29 4.71 -3.16
C TYR A 13 -8.21 4.83 -1.63
N ILE A 14 -8.70 3.81 -0.90
CA ILE A 14 -8.61 3.74 0.56
C ILE A 14 -7.14 3.70 1.00
N THR A 15 -6.33 2.87 0.33
CA THR A 15 -4.89 2.76 0.63
C THR A 15 -4.18 4.09 0.42
N PHE A 16 -4.44 4.77 -0.70
CA PHE A 16 -3.87 6.10 -0.97
C PHE A 16 -4.27 7.13 0.09
N SER A 17 -5.55 7.13 0.49
CA SER A 17 -6.08 8.03 1.52
C SER A 17 -5.44 7.78 2.88
N MET A 18 -5.23 6.52 3.27
CA MET A 18 -4.52 6.14 4.50
C MET A 18 -3.09 6.69 4.54
N PHE A 19 -2.35 6.59 3.43
CA PHE A 19 -1.01 7.18 3.31
C PHE A 19 -1.04 8.71 3.40
N LYS A 20 -2.06 9.36 2.84
CA LYS A 20 -2.23 10.83 2.94
C LYS A 20 -2.50 11.25 4.39
N ILE A 21 -3.37 10.53 5.10
CA ILE A 21 -3.68 10.76 6.51
C ILE A 21 -2.44 10.53 7.38
N ASP A 22 -1.61 9.53 7.08
CA ASP A 22 -0.34 9.32 7.79
C ASP A 22 0.58 10.54 7.66
N LYS A 23 0.69 11.11 6.45
CA LYS A 23 1.45 12.34 6.22
C LYS A 23 0.88 13.53 6.99
N GLU A 24 -0.43 13.71 7.01
CA GLU A 24 -1.07 14.77 7.79
C GLU A 24 -0.85 14.61 9.30
N ARG A 25 -0.87 13.37 9.82
CA ARG A 25 -0.57 13.07 11.22
C ARG A 25 0.89 13.36 11.55
N ALA A 26 1.82 13.07 10.63
CA ALA A 26 3.22 13.41 10.77
C ALA A 26 3.45 14.94 10.85
N ILE A 27 2.70 15.73 10.08
CA ILE A 27 2.75 17.21 10.12
C ILE A 27 2.13 17.74 11.42
N LYS A 28 1.04 17.13 11.88
CA LYS A 28 0.33 17.52 13.12
C LYS A 28 0.98 17.00 14.41
N HIS A 29 2.22 16.45 14.35
CA HIS A 29 2.92 15.82 15.49
C HIS A 29 2.07 14.80 16.27
N LYS A 30 1.11 14.15 15.60
CA LYS A 30 0.30 13.07 16.20
C LYS A 30 0.98 11.71 15.99
N ASN A 31 0.54 10.71 16.75
CA ASN A 31 1.01 9.33 16.61
C ASN A 31 0.96 8.88 15.14
N ARG A 32 2.14 8.51 14.62
CA ARG A 32 2.34 7.94 13.29
C ARG A 32 1.56 6.63 13.16
N ILE A 33 1.01 6.35 11.98
CA ILE A 33 0.34 5.07 11.73
C ILE A 33 1.43 4.01 11.63
N SER A 34 1.23 2.88 12.31
CA SER A 34 2.19 1.78 12.30
C SER A 34 2.39 1.27 10.88
N GLU A 35 3.66 1.14 10.46
CA GLU A 35 4.06 0.61 9.15
C GLU A 35 3.37 -0.72 8.81
N LYS A 36 3.08 -1.52 9.84
CA LYS A 36 2.37 -2.81 9.70
C LYS A 36 1.00 -2.63 9.06
N ASN A 37 0.20 -1.64 9.49
CA ASN A 37 -1.16 -1.43 8.97
C ASN A 37 -1.15 -1.01 7.49
N LEU A 38 -0.18 -0.18 7.09
CA LEU A 38 0.01 0.24 5.70
C LEU A 38 0.43 -0.94 4.82
N LEU A 39 1.28 -1.83 5.36
CA LEU A 39 1.66 -3.07 4.68
C LEU A 39 0.48 -4.04 4.54
N THR A 40 -0.36 -4.22 5.56
CA THR A 40 -1.56 -5.07 5.44
C THR A 40 -2.55 -4.54 4.40
N LEU A 41 -2.75 -3.22 4.34
CA LEU A 41 -3.59 -2.59 3.31
C LEU A 41 -3.05 -2.82 1.89
N CYS A 42 -1.74 -2.74 1.71
CA CYS A 42 -1.12 -3.09 0.43
C CYS A 42 -1.30 -4.59 0.13
N PHE A 43 -1.08 -5.46 1.11
CA PHE A 43 -1.23 -6.91 0.98
C PHE A 43 -2.66 -7.32 0.60
N LEU A 44 -3.68 -6.61 1.10
CA LEU A 44 -5.09 -6.89 0.81
C LEU A 44 -5.53 -6.48 -0.62
N GLY A 45 -4.70 -5.75 -1.37
CA GLY A 45 -5.01 -5.32 -2.75
C GLY A 45 -4.71 -3.85 -3.04
N GLY A 46 -4.20 -3.11 -2.06
CA GLY A 46 -3.83 -1.71 -2.18
C GLY A 46 -2.46 -1.44 -2.79
N SER A 47 -1.75 -2.44 -3.33
CA SER A 47 -0.35 -2.32 -3.77
C SER A 47 -0.12 -1.18 -4.78
N ILE A 48 -1.04 -0.98 -5.73
CA ILE A 48 -0.94 0.08 -6.74
C ILE A 48 -1.15 1.47 -6.08
N GLY A 49 -2.13 1.58 -5.19
CA GLY A 49 -2.47 2.78 -4.44
C GLY A 49 -1.38 3.15 -3.44
N GLY A 50 -0.75 2.17 -2.79
CA GLY A 50 0.42 2.34 -1.94
C GLY A 50 1.66 2.78 -2.72
N TRP A 51 1.89 2.20 -3.91
CA TRP A 51 2.97 2.64 -4.81
C TRP A 51 2.79 4.07 -5.31
N LEU A 52 1.57 4.40 -5.76
CA LEU A 52 1.19 5.76 -6.13
C LEU A 52 1.33 6.70 -4.94
N ALA A 53 0.86 6.33 -3.75
CA ALA A 53 0.99 7.14 -2.56
C ALA A 53 2.44 7.44 -2.20
N MET A 54 3.33 6.43 -2.25
CA MET A 54 4.76 6.62 -2.01
C MET A 54 5.40 7.61 -3.00
N ARG A 55 5.02 7.51 -4.29
CA ARG A 55 5.55 8.38 -5.35
C ARG A 55 4.97 9.80 -5.28
N HIS A 56 3.67 9.93 -5.05
CA HIS A 56 2.94 11.19 -5.10
C HIS A 56 3.10 12.01 -3.83
N LEU A 57 3.07 11.37 -2.66
CA LEU A 57 3.24 12.08 -1.40
C LEU A 57 4.69 12.50 -1.15
N LYS A 58 5.63 12.17 -2.07
CA LYS A 58 7.10 12.33 -1.94
C LYS A 58 7.46 12.10 -0.48
N HIS A 59 7.07 10.94 0.04
CA HIS A 59 7.26 10.64 1.45
C HIS A 59 8.77 10.46 1.68
N LYS A 60 9.44 11.58 1.90
CA LYS A 60 10.85 11.67 2.29
C LYS A 60 10.90 10.90 3.62
N ASN A 61 11.63 9.80 3.63
CA ASN A 61 11.87 8.93 4.81
C ASN A 61 10.78 7.91 5.15
N ALA A 62 10.37 7.10 4.17
CA ALA A 62 10.23 5.69 4.48
C ALA A 62 11.67 5.17 4.69
N LYS A 63 12.07 4.83 5.92
CA LYS A 63 13.33 4.11 6.18
C LYS A 63 13.49 3.02 5.11
N GLN A 64 14.71 2.75 4.62
CA GLN A 64 14.93 1.68 3.64
C GLN A 64 14.22 0.37 4.01
N SER A 65 14.09 0.10 5.32
CA SER A 65 13.32 -1.00 5.91
C SER A 65 11.86 -1.08 5.45
N PHE A 66 11.15 0.04 5.27
CA PHE A 66 9.76 0.04 4.80
C PHE A 66 9.66 -0.27 3.30
N LYS A 67 10.55 0.30 2.48
CA LYS A 67 10.63 -0.05 1.05
C LYS A 67 10.93 -1.53 0.85
N LEU A 68 11.86 -2.08 1.63
CA LEU A 68 12.20 -3.51 1.61
C LEU A 68 11.00 -4.39 1.96
N LYS A 69 10.27 -4.07 3.04
CA LYS A 69 9.05 -4.80 3.41
C LYS A 69 7.97 -4.69 2.34
N PHE A 70 7.79 -3.51 1.74
CA PHE A 70 6.83 -3.32 0.65
C PHE A 70 7.20 -4.16 -0.59
N TYR A 71 8.48 -4.13 -1.00
CA TYR A 71 8.96 -4.96 -2.11
C TYR A 71 8.82 -6.46 -1.82
N ALA A 72 9.10 -6.90 -0.59
CA ALA A 72 8.91 -8.29 -0.18
C ALA A 72 7.43 -8.71 -0.29
N VAL A 73 6.51 -7.88 0.21
CA VAL A 73 5.06 -8.10 0.08
C VAL A 73 4.63 -8.11 -1.38
N PHE A 74 5.14 -7.18 -2.20
CA PHE A 74 4.82 -7.11 -3.61
C PHE A 74 5.29 -8.36 -4.37
N ILE A 75 6.51 -8.83 -4.11
CA ILE A 75 7.04 -10.09 -4.68
C ILE A 75 6.16 -11.27 -4.26
N ILE A 76 5.80 -11.38 -2.98
CA ILE A 76 4.92 -12.45 -2.48
C ILE A 76 3.56 -12.43 -3.20
N GLN A 77 2.97 -11.24 -3.38
CA GLN A 77 1.71 -11.08 -4.12
C GLN A 77 1.85 -11.53 -5.59
N VAL A 78 2.93 -11.11 -6.27
CA VAL A 78 3.18 -11.49 -7.66
C VAL A 78 3.38 -13.00 -7.79
N VAL A 79 4.15 -13.61 -6.88
CA VAL A 79 4.36 -15.07 -6.86
C VAL A 79 3.07 -15.81 -6.58
N LEU A 80 2.26 -15.38 -5.60
CA LEU A 80 0.96 -15.97 -5.31
C LEU A 80 0.00 -15.85 -6.50
N PHE A 81 -0.04 -14.68 -7.13
CA PHE A 81 -0.86 -14.45 -8.31
C PHE A 81 -0.44 -15.35 -9.47
N PHE A 82 0.86 -15.46 -9.75
CA PHE A 82 1.37 -16.38 -10.78
C PHE A 82 1.11 -17.84 -10.44
N ALA A 83 1.25 -18.24 -9.17
CA ALA A 83 0.99 -19.60 -8.73
C ALA A 83 -0.50 -19.98 -8.84
N LEU A 84 -1.41 -19.05 -8.54
CA LEU A 84 -2.86 -19.22 -8.71
C LEU A 84 -3.28 -19.21 -10.17
N PHE A 85 -2.67 -18.36 -11.01
CA PHE A 85 -3.04 -18.22 -12.42
C PHE A 85 -2.42 -19.29 -13.33
N LYS A 86 -1.34 -19.95 -12.88
CA LYS A 86 -0.71 -21.07 -13.59
C LYS A 86 -1.47 -22.40 -13.44
N ARG A 87 -2.59 -22.42 -12.72
CA ARG A 87 -3.47 -23.59 -12.55
C ARG A 87 -4.78 -23.38 -13.31
#